data_AF-A0A1S8X459-F1
#
_entry.id   AF-A0A1S8X459-F1
#
_cell.length_a   1.000
_cell.length_b   1.000
_cell.length_c   1.000
_cell.angle_alpha   90.00
_cell.angle_beta   90.00
_cell.angle_gamma   90.00
#
_symmetry.space_group_name_H-M   'P 1'
#
loop_
_entity.id
_entity.type
_entity.pdbx_description
1 polymer ?
#
loop_
_entity_poly.entity_id
_entity_poly.type
_entity_poly.pdbx_seq_one_letter_code
_entity_poly.pdbx_strand_id
1 'polypeptide(L)'
;MFLLWSARRACLMAENHNRSNDSEQTFAEIESWLESLSVESTVNTSRLEQNLEEWLHLINDIASIRNIAFVTSGGTIAPLERRIVRFIDNFSTGSRGASSTEYFLRHGYAVVFFHRRGSLLPYLRTLKNCLSLDTMERIENQLTMDQHHCINYLDWFQLNSNGTDVSVSQAALGYLLPVLTAYSKYKRGLLTLTFETVEDYVVGLYVISKRLMQFVKNESRYKRSLCCYLAAAVSDFYLPLAQRSEHKIPSSASGDNSKPSTLCLDGSGLTIHLESVPKLLPPLILKWASGAFVVSFKLETDRSHLLSVAESRIVNAESHLVVANQLETRFEEVWLVHRLCDPQKCVREHIQVPKSNEGQTTVELEELLVSRLVEIHQSLHLMVLPRQKHNRFRMHRTHRVTEVAGRATAALQSPDKKNAKPCGGDGVNKVVGFDALPTKLNKGLDEVTVAVSVVDDTHRKTRKHGLEQATGTVAT
;
A
#
# COMPACT_ATOMS: atom_id res chain seq x y z
N MET A 1 22.93 9.71 10.60
CA MET A 1 21.59 9.25 10.16
C MET A 1 20.47 9.65 11.13
N PHE A 2 20.72 9.86 12.42
CA PHE A 2 19.71 10.27 13.42
C PHE A 2 19.46 11.79 13.55
N LEU A 3 20.44 12.65 13.24
CA LEU A 3 20.42 14.07 13.64
C LEU A 3 19.54 15.00 12.77
N LEU A 4 19.28 14.69 11.49
CA LEU A 4 18.44 15.53 10.64
C LEU A 4 16.96 15.14 10.68
N TRP A 5 16.67 13.87 10.94
CA TRP A 5 15.30 13.43 11.24
C TRP A 5 14.89 13.85 12.67
N SER A 6 15.84 13.94 13.62
CA SER A 6 15.59 14.58 14.92
C SER A 6 15.45 16.11 14.86
N ALA A 7 16.07 16.80 13.89
CA ALA A 7 15.87 18.24 13.69
C ALA A 7 14.48 18.56 13.09
N ARG A 8 13.92 17.69 12.25
CA ARG A 8 12.51 17.78 11.82
C ARG A 8 11.53 17.29 12.88
N ARG A 9 11.93 16.32 13.70
CA ARG A 9 11.24 15.99 14.97
C ARG A 9 11.21 17.22 15.86
N ALA A 10 12.29 18.00 15.96
CA ALA A 10 12.31 19.25 16.71
C ALA A 10 11.41 20.34 16.10
N CYS A 11 11.20 20.41 14.78
CA CYS A 11 10.28 21.41 14.22
C CYS A 11 8.79 21.04 14.40
N LEU A 12 8.45 19.74 14.39
CA LEU A 12 7.10 19.23 14.74
C LEU A 12 6.87 19.18 16.26
N MET A 13 7.93 19.09 17.06
CA MET A 13 7.88 19.04 18.53
C MET A 13 8.09 20.40 19.21
N ALA A 14 8.74 21.38 18.55
CA ALA A 14 9.00 22.71 19.14
C ALA A 14 7.72 23.51 19.35
N GLU A 15 6.66 23.23 18.59
CA GLU A 15 5.32 23.79 18.84
C GLU A 15 4.52 23.01 19.90
N ASN A 16 5.03 21.89 20.41
CA ASN A 16 4.33 20.98 21.32
C ASN A 16 5.09 20.70 22.64
N HIS A 17 6.06 21.53 23.02
CA HIS A 17 6.87 21.28 24.24
C HIS A 17 6.09 21.30 25.58
N ASN A 18 4.80 21.68 25.57
CA ASN A 18 3.90 21.55 26.73
C ASN A 18 3.06 20.25 26.74
N ARG A 19 3.22 19.33 25.78
CA ARG A 19 2.40 18.11 25.63
C ARG A 19 3.13 16.78 25.91
N SER A 20 4.42 16.79 26.26
CA SER A 20 5.23 15.56 26.24
C SER A 20 4.77 14.50 27.25
N ASN A 21 4.51 14.87 28.50
CA ASN A 21 4.11 13.90 29.54
C ASN A 21 2.69 13.35 29.30
N ASP A 22 1.73 14.21 28.97
CA ASP A 22 0.35 13.80 28.70
C ASP A 22 0.25 12.87 27.47
N SER A 23 1.07 13.13 26.43
CA SER A 23 1.10 12.28 25.24
C SER A 23 1.69 10.89 25.50
N GLU A 24 2.72 10.80 26.33
CA GLU A 24 3.33 9.51 26.69
C GLU A 24 2.39 8.66 27.55
N GLN A 25 1.70 9.28 28.50
CA GLN A 25 0.68 8.61 29.30
C GLN A 25 -0.49 8.12 28.43
N THR A 26 -0.98 8.98 27.53
CA THR A 26 -2.04 8.60 26.57
C THR A 26 -1.63 7.42 25.69
N PHE A 27 -0.37 7.35 25.24
CA PHE A 27 0.10 6.22 24.42
C PHE A 27 0.23 4.93 25.21
N ALA A 28 0.62 5.00 26.49
CA ALA A 28 0.67 3.84 27.37
C ALA A 28 -0.75 3.28 27.63
N GLU A 29 -1.73 4.15 27.80
CA GLU A 29 -3.14 3.76 27.94
C GLU A 29 -3.67 3.08 26.67
N ILE A 30 -3.34 3.59 25.48
CA ILE A 30 -3.70 2.95 24.20
C ILE A 30 -3.03 1.58 24.06
N GLU A 31 -1.74 1.45 24.41
CA GLU A 31 -1.04 0.16 24.36
C GLU A 31 -1.64 -0.85 25.34
N SER A 32 -1.97 -0.42 26.56
CA SER A 32 -2.65 -1.27 27.54
C SER A 32 -4.03 -1.73 27.06
N TRP A 33 -4.80 -0.85 26.40
CA TRP A 33 -6.06 -1.21 25.76
C TRP A 33 -5.87 -2.19 24.59
N LEU A 34 -4.84 -2.02 23.76
CA LEU A 34 -4.52 -2.98 22.70
C LEU A 34 -4.11 -4.36 23.25
N GLU A 35 -3.36 -4.37 24.35
CA GLU A 35 -2.97 -5.59 25.06
C GLU A 35 -4.19 -6.27 25.67
N SER A 36 -5.12 -5.53 26.30
CA SER A 36 -6.36 -6.10 26.82
C SER A 36 -7.21 -6.67 25.69
N LEU A 37 -7.31 -6.00 24.54
CA LEU A 37 -7.97 -6.57 23.36
C LEU A 37 -7.29 -7.87 22.91
N SER A 38 -5.96 -7.94 22.88
CA SER A 38 -5.25 -9.14 22.46
C SER A 38 -5.46 -10.34 23.40
N VAL A 39 -5.73 -10.08 24.68
CA VAL A 39 -5.97 -11.10 25.72
C VAL A 39 -7.45 -11.48 25.82
N GLU A 40 -8.35 -10.50 25.77
CA GLU A 40 -9.79 -10.68 25.97
C GLU A 40 -10.51 -11.16 24.71
N SER A 41 -10.00 -10.78 23.53
CA SER A 41 -10.66 -11.05 22.25
C SER A 41 -10.22 -12.37 21.61
N THR A 42 -10.99 -12.78 20.60
CA THR A 42 -10.64 -13.83 19.63
C THR A 42 -9.48 -13.48 18.71
N VAL A 43 -8.83 -12.31 18.86
CA VAL A 43 -7.76 -11.82 17.98
C VAL A 43 -6.48 -12.61 18.26
N ASN A 44 -6.36 -13.79 17.65
CA ASN A 44 -5.14 -14.59 17.71
C ASN A 44 -4.08 -14.02 16.76
N THR A 45 -3.10 -13.31 17.31
CA THR A 45 -1.99 -12.73 16.53
C THR A 45 -0.90 -13.75 16.17
N SER A 46 -0.87 -14.94 16.78
CA SER A 46 0.24 -15.88 16.64
C SER A 46 0.47 -16.30 15.19
N ARG A 47 -0.60 -16.61 14.44
CA ARG A 47 -0.48 -16.97 13.02
C ARG A 47 -0.04 -15.78 12.17
N LEU A 48 -0.51 -14.58 12.49
CA LEU A 48 -0.14 -13.35 11.82
C LEU A 48 1.35 -13.05 12.02
N GLU A 49 1.83 -13.14 13.26
CA GLU A 49 3.22 -12.92 13.65
C GLU A 49 4.15 -13.96 13.01
N GLN A 50 3.75 -15.24 13.05
CA GLN A 50 4.51 -16.31 12.40
C GLN A 50 4.66 -16.06 10.89
N ASN A 51 3.55 -15.81 10.19
CA ASN A 51 3.59 -15.54 8.75
C ASN A 51 4.42 -14.29 8.42
N LEU A 52 4.34 -13.26 9.26
CA LEU A 52 5.14 -12.05 9.12
C LEU A 52 6.63 -12.36 9.28
N GLU A 53 7.02 -13.14 10.29
CA GLU A 53 8.41 -13.48 10.53
C GLU A 53 9.01 -14.33 9.40
N GLU A 54 8.30 -15.37 8.97
CA GLU A 54 8.70 -16.22 7.84
C GLU A 54 8.92 -15.39 6.56
N TRP A 55 8.02 -14.44 6.30
CA TRP A 55 8.13 -13.57 5.15
C TRP A 55 9.25 -12.53 5.28
N LEU A 56 9.48 -11.99 6.49
CA LEU A 56 10.59 -11.09 6.76
C LEU A 56 11.95 -11.76 6.49
N HIS A 57 12.10 -13.02 6.91
CA HIS A 57 13.28 -13.83 6.56
C HIS A 57 13.45 -13.97 5.04
N LEU A 58 12.38 -14.32 4.32
CA LEU A 58 12.38 -14.45 2.86
C LEU A 58 12.85 -13.16 2.16
N ILE A 59 12.30 -12.00 2.53
CA ILE A 59 12.64 -10.74 1.86
C ILE A 59 14.02 -10.20 2.26
N ASN A 60 14.55 -10.61 3.41
CA ASN A 60 15.85 -10.12 3.91
C ASN A 60 17.00 -10.50 2.97
N ASP A 61 16.89 -11.66 2.32
CA ASP A 61 17.89 -12.15 1.36
C ASP A 61 17.77 -11.52 -0.03
N ILE A 62 16.70 -10.77 -0.31
CA ILE A 62 16.47 -10.15 -1.61
C ILE A 62 17.02 -8.72 -1.63
N ALA A 63 18.23 -8.56 -2.17
CA ALA A 63 18.96 -7.29 -2.22
C ALA A 63 18.27 -6.18 -3.04
N SER A 64 17.50 -6.56 -4.07
CA SER A 64 16.78 -5.63 -4.94
C SER A 64 15.61 -4.94 -4.25
N ILE A 65 15.05 -5.56 -3.20
CA ILE A 65 13.97 -4.95 -2.42
C ILE A 65 14.63 -3.97 -1.45
N ARG A 66 14.34 -2.68 -1.62
CA ARG A 66 14.89 -1.62 -0.76
C ARG A 66 13.83 -0.96 0.12
N ASN A 67 12.56 -1.17 -0.18
CA ASN A 67 11.46 -0.54 0.57
C ASN A 67 10.39 -1.57 0.89
N ILE A 68 9.71 -1.37 2.01
CA ILE A 68 8.54 -2.15 2.42
C ILE A 68 7.35 -1.19 2.45
N ALA A 69 6.22 -1.59 1.87
CA ALA A 69 4.94 -0.94 2.04
C ALA A 69 4.06 -1.81 2.95
N PHE A 70 3.52 -1.21 4.01
CA PHE A 70 2.46 -1.78 4.82
C PHE A 70 1.15 -1.17 4.36
N VAL A 71 0.38 -1.93 3.57
CA VAL A 71 -0.88 -1.49 2.97
C VAL A 71 -2.04 -2.05 3.78
N THR A 72 -2.94 -1.19 4.24
CA THR A 72 -4.24 -1.62 4.81
C THR A 72 -5.37 -1.45 3.80
N SER A 73 -6.33 -2.39 3.75
CA SER A 73 -7.40 -2.35 2.76
C SER A 73 -8.71 -3.03 3.19
N GLY A 74 -9.83 -2.54 2.67
CA GLY A 74 -11.17 -3.02 3.02
C GLY A 74 -11.74 -2.36 4.27
N GLY A 75 -12.97 -2.71 4.60
CA GLY A 75 -13.71 -2.17 5.74
C GLY A 75 -13.54 -3.00 7.02
N THR A 76 -13.60 -2.39 8.19
CA THR A 76 -13.76 -3.12 9.45
C THR A 76 -15.23 -3.31 9.77
N ILE A 77 -15.57 -4.40 10.46
CA ILE A 77 -16.86 -4.55 11.13
C ILE A 77 -16.74 -4.25 12.63
N ALA A 78 -17.80 -3.70 13.23
CA ALA A 78 -17.95 -3.55 14.68
C ALA A 78 -19.08 -4.47 15.17
N PRO A 79 -18.74 -5.63 15.78
CA PRO A 79 -19.75 -6.58 16.24
C PRO A 79 -20.58 -6.04 17.39
N LEU A 80 -21.88 -6.38 17.39
CA LEU A 80 -22.81 -6.01 18.47
C LEU A 80 -22.95 -7.14 19.52
N GLU A 81 -22.69 -8.38 19.10
CA GLU A 81 -22.78 -9.59 19.92
C GLU A 81 -21.45 -10.36 19.90
N ARG A 82 -21.18 -11.17 20.93
CA ARG A 82 -19.99 -12.04 20.97
C ARG A 82 -20.09 -13.16 19.94
N ARG A 83 -21.26 -13.80 19.86
CA ARG A 83 -21.63 -14.67 18.73
C ARG A 83 -22.24 -13.81 17.65
N ILE A 84 -21.37 -13.32 16.76
CA ILE A 84 -21.67 -12.30 15.79
C ILE A 84 -22.84 -12.75 14.90
N VAL A 85 -23.98 -12.06 15.03
CA VAL A 85 -25.11 -12.16 14.10
C VAL A 85 -25.32 -10.82 13.40
N ARG A 86 -25.11 -9.72 14.13
CA ARG A 86 -25.22 -8.36 13.62
C ARG A 86 -23.92 -7.59 13.88
N PHE A 87 -23.61 -6.69 12.98
CA PHE A 87 -22.44 -5.82 13.06
C PHE A 87 -22.69 -4.54 12.26
N ILE A 88 -21.95 -3.49 12.61
CA ILE A 88 -21.86 -2.27 11.81
C ILE A 88 -20.67 -2.44 10.85
N ASP A 89 -20.83 -2.10 9.58
CA ASP A 89 -19.80 -2.28 8.55
C ASP A 89 -19.41 -0.92 7.95
N ASN A 90 -18.11 -0.63 7.94
CA ASN A 90 -17.58 0.51 7.18
C ASN A 90 -17.34 0.06 5.74
N PHE A 91 -18.26 0.40 4.84
CA PHE A 91 -18.21 -0.05 3.45
C PHE A 91 -16.88 0.29 2.74
N SER A 92 -16.16 -0.74 2.31
CA SER A 92 -15.02 -0.62 1.40
C SER A 92 -14.76 -1.95 0.71
N THR A 93 -14.75 -1.94 -0.62
CA THR A 93 -14.50 -3.13 -1.45
C THR A 93 -13.04 -3.57 -1.42
N GLY A 94 -12.12 -2.71 -0.97
CA GLY A 94 -10.68 -2.94 -1.00
C GLY A 94 -10.01 -2.62 -2.35
N SER A 95 -10.74 -2.10 -3.35
CA SER A 95 -10.22 -1.88 -4.71
C SER A 95 -8.92 -1.06 -4.73
N ARG A 96 -8.93 0.09 -4.06
CA ARG A 96 -7.79 1.01 -4.02
C ARG A 96 -6.54 0.39 -3.39
N GLY A 97 -6.70 -0.31 -2.27
CA GLY A 97 -5.55 -0.93 -1.59
C GLY A 97 -4.99 -2.11 -2.39
N ALA A 98 -5.87 -2.93 -2.99
CA ALA A 98 -5.47 -4.02 -3.86
C ALA A 98 -4.71 -3.50 -5.10
N SER A 99 -5.26 -2.49 -5.78
CA SER A 99 -4.65 -1.84 -6.93
C SER A 99 -3.31 -1.18 -6.58
N SER A 100 -3.27 -0.38 -5.51
CA SER A 100 -2.04 0.28 -5.06
C SER A 100 -0.93 -0.72 -4.71
N THR A 101 -1.28 -1.88 -4.15
CA THR A 101 -0.32 -2.95 -3.85
C THR A 101 0.39 -3.44 -5.09
N GLU A 102 -0.33 -3.64 -6.20
CA GLU A 102 0.28 -4.05 -7.48
C GLU A 102 1.29 -2.99 -7.96
N TYR A 103 0.93 -1.70 -7.88
CA TYR A 103 1.83 -0.63 -8.28
C TYR A 103 3.03 -0.47 -7.34
N PHE A 104 2.88 -0.68 -6.03
CA PHE A 104 4.02 -0.70 -5.10
C PHE A 104 5.00 -1.82 -5.46
N LEU A 105 4.48 -3.04 -5.73
CA LEU A 105 5.29 -4.18 -6.18
C LEU A 105 6.03 -3.87 -7.50
N ARG A 106 5.36 -3.22 -8.47
CA ARG A 106 5.98 -2.78 -9.72
C ARG A 106 7.12 -1.79 -9.51
N HIS A 107 7.04 -0.93 -8.49
CA HIS A 107 8.09 0.00 -8.08
C HIS A 107 9.17 -0.64 -7.18
N GLY A 108 9.20 -1.98 -7.04
CA GLY A 108 10.25 -2.71 -6.33
C GLY A 108 10.11 -2.73 -4.80
N TYR A 109 8.91 -2.41 -4.28
CA TYR A 109 8.61 -2.60 -2.86
C TYR A 109 8.31 -4.07 -2.60
N ALA A 110 8.59 -4.51 -1.38
CA ALA A 110 7.87 -5.63 -0.78
C ALA A 110 6.62 -5.08 -0.09
N VAL A 111 5.50 -5.79 -0.11
CA VAL A 111 4.23 -5.32 0.41
C VAL A 111 3.65 -6.31 1.41
N VAL A 112 3.36 -5.82 2.61
CA VAL A 112 2.44 -6.47 3.55
C VAL A 112 1.05 -5.90 3.27
N PHE A 113 0.16 -6.72 2.71
CA PHE A 113 -1.22 -6.40 2.40
C PHE A 113 -2.13 -6.92 3.51
N PHE A 114 -2.45 -6.06 4.47
CA PHE A 114 -3.35 -6.36 5.58
C PHE A 114 -4.77 -5.93 5.22
N HIS A 115 -5.67 -6.88 5.04
CA HIS A 115 -6.95 -6.63 4.38
C HIS A 115 -8.14 -7.31 5.05
N ARG A 116 -9.33 -6.76 4.83
CA ARG A 116 -10.58 -7.40 5.24
C ARG A 116 -10.74 -8.74 4.52
N ARG A 117 -11.03 -9.81 5.26
CA ARG A 117 -11.41 -11.10 4.66
C ARG A 117 -12.56 -10.93 3.66
N GLY A 118 -12.42 -11.50 2.47
CA GLY A 118 -13.42 -11.41 1.40
C GLY A 118 -13.40 -10.09 0.58
N SER A 119 -12.56 -9.12 0.95
CA SER A 119 -12.31 -7.94 0.11
C SER A 119 -11.46 -8.26 -1.12
N LEU A 120 -11.33 -7.29 -2.03
CA LEU A 120 -10.51 -7.43 -3.23
C LEU A 120 -9.04 -7.69 -2.88
N LEU A 121 -8.45 -8.66 -3.56
CA LEU A 121 -7.04 -9.04 -3.46
C LEU A 121 -6.26 -8.51 -4.67
N PRO A 122 -4.98 -8.12 -4.49
CA PRO A 122 -4.10 -7.76 -5.60
C PRO A 122 -4.10 -8.87 -6.65
N TYR A 123 -4.11 -8.50 -7.93
CA TYR A 123 -4.20 -9.36 -9.11
C TYR A 123 -5.56 -10.07 -9.30
N LEU A 124 -6.16 -10.61 -8.23
CA LEU A 124 -7.48 -11.25 -8.30
C LEU A 124 -8.61 -10.24 -8.56
N ARG A 125 -8.44 -8.97 -8.18
CA ARG A 125 -9.41 -7.91 -8.49
C ARG A 125 -9.66 -7.77 -10.00
N THR A 126 -8.63 -7.95 -10.82
CA THR A 126 -8.71 -7.80 -12.27
C THR A 126 -9.53 -8.93 -12.87
N LEU A 127 -9.36 -10.14 -12.33
CA LEU A 127 -10.15 -11.31 -12.71
C LEU A 127 -11.63 -11.12 -12.37
N LYS A 128 -11.94 -10.58 -11.19
CA LYS A 128 -13.33 -10.27 -10.79
C LYS A 128 -13.96 -9.22 -11.70
N ASN A 129 -13.21 -8.20 -12.12
CA ASN A 129 -13.71 -7.17 -13.04
C ASN A 129 -13.92 -7.70 -14.48
N CYS A 130 -13.17 -8.73 -14.90
CA CYS A 130 -13.42 -9.38 -16.20
C CYS A 130 -14.79 -10.10 -16.23
N LEU A 131 -15.30 -10.50 -15.06
CA LEU A 131 -16.59 -11.18 -14.90
C LEU A 131 -17.74 -10.23 -14.54
N SER A 132 -17.50 -8.94 -14.29
CA SER A 132 -18.57 -8.01 -13.95
C SER A 132 -19.40 -7.61 -15.17
N LEU A 133 -20.72 -7.53 -15.00
CA LEU A 133 -21.71 -7.21 -16.04
C LEU A 133 -21.42 -5.90 -16.80
N ASP A 134 -20.86 -4.88 -16.15
CA ASP A 134 -20.46 -3.62 -16.81
C ASP A 134 -19.36 -3.81 -17.87
N THR A 135 -18.49 -4.81 -17.67
CA THR A 135 -17.51 -5.23 -18.67
C THR A 135 -18.20 -6.03 -19.78
N MET A 136 -19.23 -6.82 -19.44
CA MET A 136 -20.01 -7.59 -20.42
C MET A 136 -20.76 -6.67 -21.41
N GLU A 137 -21.30 -5.52 -20.99
CA GLU A 137 -21.97 -4.59 -21.92
C GLU A 137 -20.98 -3.91 -22.91
N ARG A 138 -19.74 -3.65 -22.47
CA ARG A 138 -18.64 -3.19 -23.35
C ARG A 138 -18.11 -4.29 -24.26
N ILE A 139 -18.16 -5.54 -23.77
CA ILE A 139 -17.72 -6.75 -24.46
C ILE A 139 -18.75 -7.19 -25.51
N GLU A 140 -20.05 -7.12 -25.23
CA GLU A 140 -21.13 -7.51 -26.14
C GLU A 140 -21.12 -6.72 -27.46
N ASN A 141 -20.60 -5.49 -27.43
CA ASN A 141 -20.46 -4.65 -28.62
C ASN A 141 -19.17 -4.92 -29.43
N GLN A 142 -18.26 -5.79 -28.95
CA GLN A 142 -16.96 -6.07 -29.58
C GLN A 142 -16.63 -7.57 -29.74
N LEU A 143 -17.37 -8.47 -29.09
CA LEU A 143 -17.09 -9.90 -29.09
C LEU A 143 -18.07 -10.67 -29.99
N THR A 144 -17.53 -11.61 -30.76
CA THR A 144 -18.32 -12.56 -31.56
C THR A 144 -19.00 -13.59 -30.65
N MET A 145 -20.16 -14.11 -31.06
CA MET A 145 -21.06 -15.00 -30.29
C MET A 145 -20.39 -16.15 -29.49
N ASP A 146 -19.20 -16.63 -29.87
CA ASP A 146 -18.46 -17.69 -29.15
C ASP A 146 -17.88 -17.26 -27.78
N GLN A 147 -17.70 -15.96 -27.52
CA GLN A 147 -17.07 -15.44 -26.29
C GLN A 147 -18.06 -15.16 -25.14
N HIS A 148 -19.36 -15.43 -25.35
CA HIS A 148 -20.39 -15.34 -24.30
C HIS A 148 -20.26 -16.41 -23.20
N HIS A 149 -19.34 -17.37 -23.36
CA HIS A 149 -19.21 -18.52 -22.47
C HIS A 149 -18.45 -18.27 -21.16
N CYS A 150 -17.89 -17.09 -20.89
CA CYS A 150 -17.10 -16.84 -19.68
C CYS A 150 -17.87 -16.04 -18.62
N ILE A 151 -18.98 -16.59 -18.14
CA ILE A 151 -19.86 -15.91 -17.16
C ILE A 151 -19.37 -16.20 -15.72
N ASN A 152 -18.73 -17.35 -15.50
CA ASN A 152 -18.22 -17.77 -14.20
C ASN A 152 -16.74 -18.18 -14.26
N TYR A 153 -16.09 -18.24 -13.09
CA TYR A 153 -14.69 -18.68 -12.97
C TYR A 153 -14.45 -20.10 -13.52
N LEU A 154 -15.43 -21.00 -13.44
CA LEU A 154 -15.27 -22.39 -13.90
C LEU A 154 -15.20 -22.48 -15.43
N ASP A 155 -15.81 -21.54 -16.15
CA ASP A 155 -15.81 -21.52 -17.61
C ASP A 155 -14.43 -21.17 -18.20
N TRP A 156 -13.52 -20.70 -17.35
CA TRP A 156 -12.12 -20.44 -17.72
C TRP A 156 -11.29 -21.70 -17.81
N PHE A 157 -11.81 -22.82 -17.32
CA PHE A 157 -11.14 -24.10 -17.29
C PHE A 157 -11.86 -25.09 -18.20
N GLN A 158 -11.09 -25.91 -18.90
CA GLN A 158 -11.59 -26.97 -19.76
C GLN A 158 -10.90 -28.28 -19.43
N LEU A 159 -11.67 -29.36 -19.44
CA LEU A 159 -11.13 -30.70 -19.31
C LEU A 159 -10.52 -31.14 -20.64
N ASN A 160 -9.47 -31.96 -20.58
CA ASN A 160 -9.03 -32.72 -21.75
C ASN A 160 -10.12 -33.72 -22.19
N SER A 161 -9.96 -34.34 -23.36
CA SER A 161 -10.93 -35.31 -23.91
C SER A 161 -11.26 -36.48 -22.97
N ASN A 162 -10.37 -36.79 -22.04
CA ASN A 162 -10.46 -37.94 -21.15
C ASN A 162 -10.96 -37.56 -19.75
N GLY A 163 -11.18 -36.28 -19.46
CA GLY A 163 -11.59 -35.77 -18.14
C GLY A 163 -10.51 -35.88 -17.05
N THR A 164 -9.25 -36.14 -17.42
CA THR A 164 -8.16 -36.41 -16.45
C THR A 164 -7.32 -35.18 -16.13
N ASP A 165 -7.26 -34.21 -17.05
CA ASP A 165 -6.45 -33.00 -16.92
C ASP A 165 -7.28 -31.76 -17.14
N VAL A 166 -6.94 -30.70 -16.40
CA VAL A 166 -7.56 -29.38 -16.51
C VAL A 166 -6.58 -28.42 -17.20
N SER A 167 -7.07 -27.71 -18.21
CA SER A 167 -6.33 -26.63 -18.90
C SER A 167 -7.14 -25.33 -18.91
N VAL A 168 -6.50 -24.21 -19.21
CA VAL A 168 -7.18 -22.92 -19.36
C VAL A 168 -7.80 -22.82 -20.75
N SER A 169 -9.04 -22.35 -20.85
CA SER A 169 -9.73 -22.13 -22.12
C SER A 169 -9.06 -21.00 -22.91
N GLN A 170 -9.12 -21.07 -24.25
CA GLN A 170 -8.52 -20.03 -25.11
C GLN A 170 -9.14 -18.64 -24.87
N ALA A 171 -10.44 -18.59 -24.55
CA ALA A 171 -11.15 -17.36 -24.22
C ALA A 171 -10.59 -16.70 -22.94
N ALA A 172 -10.21 -17.50 -21.93
CA ALA A 172 -9.70 -16.98 -20.67
C ALA A 172 -8.19 -16.65 -20.71
N LEU A 173 -7.44 -17.20 -21.67
CA LEU A 173 -5.99 -17.04 -21.77
C LEU A 173 -5.56 -15.56 -21.82
N GLY A 174 -6.26 -14.75 -22.62
CA GLY A 174 -5.95 -13.32 -22.78
C GLY A 174 -6.09 -12.51 -21.48
N TYR A 175 -6.99 -12.92 -20.58
CA TYR A 175 -7.22 -12.26 -19.30
C TYR A 175 -6.29 -12.80 -18.19
N LEU A 176 -6.09 -14.12 -18.15
CA LEU A 176 -5.32 -14.78 -17.11
C LEU A 176 -3.80 -14.58 -17.29
N LEU A 177 -3.30 -14.63 -18.53
CA LEU A 177 -1.86 -14.64 -18.78
C LEU A 177 -1.15 -13.38 -18.24
N PRO A 178 -1.63 -12.13 -18.47
CA PRO A 178 -1.00 -10.94 -17.90
C PRO A 178 -1.02 -10.93 -16.36
N VAL A 179 -2.14 -11.35 -15.77
CA VAL A 179 -2.35 -11.37 -14.31
C VAL A 179 -1.44 -12.40 -13.65
N LEU A 180 -1.39 -13.63 -14.16
CA LEU A 180 -0.55 -14.70 -13.64
C LEU A 180 0.93 -14.40 -13.85
N THR A 181 1.30 -13.78 -14.97
CA THR A 181 2.68 -13.32 -15.23
C THR A 181 3.11 -12.30 -14.18
N ALA A 182 2.28 -11.28 -13.93
CA ALA A 182 2.57 -10.27 -12.93
C ALA A 182 2.62 -10.88 -11.51
N TYR A 183 1.63 -11.69 -11.14
CA TYR A 183 1.61 -12.34 -9.83
C TYR A 183 2.84 -13.24 -9.62
N SER A 184 3.19 -14.08 -10.60
CA SER A 184 4.36 -14.97 -10.51
C SER A 184 5.66 -14.19 -10.31
N LYS A 185 5.79 -13.03 -10.98
CA LYS A 185 6.95 -12.13 -10.84
C LYS A 185 7.05 -11.52 -9.43
N TYR A 186 5.94 -11.13 -8.82
CA TYR A 186 5.94 -10.34 -7.59
C TYR A 186 5.54 -11.10 -6.32
N LYS A 187 5.04 -12.35 -6.41
CA LYS A 187 4.50 -13.12 -5.28
C LYS A 187 5.42 -13.24 -4.06
N ARG A 188 6.74 -13.32 -4.26
CA ARG A 188 7.71 -13.40 -3.15
C ARG A 188 7.77 -12.11 -2.33
N GLY A 189 7.51 -10.97 -2.97
CA GLY A 189 7.46 -9.67 -2.33
C GLY A 189 6.08 -9.32 -1.79
N LEU A 190 5.10 -10.23 -1.77
CA LEU A 190 3.75 -9.98 -1.29
C LEU A 190 3.41 -10.92 -0.12
N LEU A 191 3.04 -10.34 1.02
CA LEU A 191 2.45 -11.06 2.14
C LEU A 191 1.02 -10.59 2.33
N THR A 192 0.06 -11.51 2.36
CA THR A 192 -1.35 -11.19 2.68
C THR A 192 -1.68 -11.58 4.11
N LEU A 193 -2.18 -10.63 4.89
CA LEU A 193 -2.68 -10.84 6.26
C LEU A 193 -4.13 -10.39 6.32
N THR A 194 -4.96 -11.03 7.15
CA THR A 194 -6.40 -10.75 7.20
C THR A 194 -6.83 -10.13 8.51
N PHE A 195 -7.82 -9.26 8.45
CA PHE A 195 -8.67 -8.85 9.58
C PHE A 195 -10.13 -8.96 9.19
N GLU A 196 -11.02 -8.85 10.16
CA GLU A 196 -12.45 -8.70 9.91
C GLU A 196 -13.04 -7.60 10.78
N THR A 197 -12.80 -7.65 12.10
CA THR A 197 -13.32 -6.67 13.04
C THR A 197 -12.41 -5.44 13.21
N VAL A 198 -12.95 -4.39 13.83
CA VAL A 198 -12.15 -3.23 14.23
C VAL A 198 -11.06 -3.61 15.24
N GLU A 199 -11.33 -4.57 16.15
CA GLU A 199 -10.32 -5.08 17.08
C GLU A 199 -9.18 -5.81 16.37
N ASP A 200 -9.50 -6.71 15.42
CA ASP A 200 -8.49 -7.38 14.59
C ASP A 200 -7.59 -6.34 13.91
N TYR A 201 -8.21 -5.29 13.36
CA TYR A 201 -7.51 -4.25 12.63
C TYR A 201 -6.57 -3.44 13.53
N VAL A 202 -7.04 -2.95 14.68
CA VAL A 202 -6.24 -2.07 15.55
C VAL A 202 -5.08 -2.82 16.19
N VAL A 203 -5.29 -4.07 16.63
CA VAL A 203 -4.24 -4.95 17.15
C VAL A 203 -3.25 -5.30 16.04
N GLY A 204 -3.74 -5.70 14.86
CA GLY A 204 -2.88 -5.99 13.71
C GLY A 204 -2.07 -4.79 13.25
N LEU A 205 -2.65 -3.59 13.22
CA LEU A 205 -1.96 -2.35 12.89
C LEU A 205 -0.78 -2.10 13.85
N TYR A 206 -1.02 -2.27 15.16
CA TYR A 206 0.01 -2.13 16.19
C TYR A 206 1.14 -3.16 16.03
N VAL A 207 0.79 -4.44 16.01
CA VAL A 207 1.76 -5.56 15.96
C VAL A 207 2.59 -5.51 14.67
N ILE A 208 1.95 -5.38 13.51
CA ILE A 208 2.63 -5.37 12.21
C ILE A 208 3.54 -4.14 12.10
N SER A 209 3.03 -2.95 12.41
CA SER A 209 3.81 -1.71 12.23
C SER A 209 5.05 -1.68 13.12
N LYS A 210 4.94 -2.11 14.38
CA LYS A 210 6.03 -2.19 15.34
C LYS A 210 7.09 -3.21 14.88
N ARG A 211 6.65 -4.42 14.47
CA ARG A 211 7.56 -5.47 14.00
C ARG A 211 8.29 -5.06 12.71
N LEU A 212 7.58 -4.50 11.74
CA LEU A 212 8.18 -3.99 10.50
C LEU A 212 9.20 -2.88 10.77
N MET A 213 8.89 -1.96 11.67
CA MET A 213 9.81 -0.88 12.05
C MET A 213 11.07 -1.42 12.74
N GLN A 214 10.90 -2.39 13.65
CA GLN A 214 12.02 -3.08 14.29
C GLN A 214 12.93 -3.75 13.25
N PHE A 215 12.33 -4.50 12.31
CA PHE A 215 13.08 -5.16 11.24
C PHE A 215 13.88 -4.16 10.39
N VAL A 216 13.22 -3.10 9.93
CA VAL A 216 13.84 -2.08 9.06
C VAL A 216 14.97 -1.33 9.77
N LYS A 217 14.86 -1.08 11.08
CA LYS A 217 15.87 -0.35 11.85
C LYS A 217 17.07 -1.22 12.25
N ASN A 218 16.83 -2.45 12.70
CA ASN A 218 17.80 -3.18 13.51
C ASN A 218 18.23 -4.54 12.93
N GLU A 219 17.44 -5.14 12.03
CA GLU A 219 17.64 -6.56 11.65
C GLU A 219 17.86 -6.76 10.13
N SER A 220 17.38 -5.83 9.32
CA SER A 220 17.50 -5.93 7.86
C SER A 220 18.96 -5.88 7.41
N ARG A 221 19.38 -6.87 6.61
CA ARG A 221 20.73 -6.95 6.01
C ARG A 221 21.04 -5.76 5.11
N TYR A 222 20.01 -5.22 4.46
CA TYR A 222 20.12 -4.06 3.58
C TYR A 222 19.42 -2.85 4.19
N LYS A 223 19.90 -1.64 3.89
CA LYS A 223 19.20 -0.41 4.31
C LYS A 223 17.83 -0.36 3.64
N ARG A 224 16.77 -0.47 4.45
CA ARG A 224 15.37 -0.42 4.00
C ARG A 224 14.67 0.84 4.50
N SER A 225 13.51 1.14 3.91
CA SER A 225 12.59 2.17 4.41
C SER A 225 11.16 1.62 4.41
N LEU A 226 10.35 2.08 5.37
CA LEU A 226 8.97 1.64 5.55
C LEU A 226 8.01 2.74 5.11
N CYS A 227 7.03 2.40 4.29
CA CYS A 227 5.86 3.23 4.02
C CYS A 227 4.63 2.56 4.62
N CYS A 228 3.85 3.26 5.43
CA CYS A 228 2.54 2.79 5.87
C CYS A 228 1.48 3.49 5.01
N TYR A 229 0.75 2.72 4.21
CA TYR A 229 -0.32 3.18 3.32
C TYR A 229 -1.65 2.70 3.89
N LEU A 230 -2.35 3.57 4.61
CA LEU A 230 -3.47 3.20 5.48
C LEU A 230 -4.83 3.44 4.80
N ALA A 231 -5.18 2.62 3.81
CA ALA A 231 -6.38 2.79 2.98
C ALA A 231 -7.61 1.97 3.44
N ALA A 232 -7.54 1.31 4.60
CA ALA A 232 -8.70 0.65 5.19
C ALA A 232 -9.75 1.67 5.66
N ALA A 233 -11.04 1.30 5.54
CA ALA A 233 -12.15 2.05 6.11
C ALA A 233 -12.40 1.54 7.54
N VAL A 234 -11.78 2.20 8.51
CA VAL A 234 -11.81 1.80 9.92
C VAL A 234 -13.04 2.41 10.61
N SER A 235 -13.71 1.64 11.45
CA SER A 235 -14.83 2.11 12.25
C SER A 235 -14.35 3.14 13.28
N ASP A 236 -15.01 4.29 13.33
CA ASP A 236 -14.74 5.34 14.33
C ASP A 236 -15.36 5.01 15.69
N PHE A 237 -16.34 4.11 15.71
CA PHE A 237 -17.08 3.69 16.90
C PHE A 237 -17.19 2.17 16.98
N TYR A 238 -17.23 1.62 18.19
CA TYR A 238 -17.35 0.19 18.45
C TYR A 238 -18.06 -0.08 19.79
N LEU A 239 -18.43 -1.34 20.01
CA LEU A 239 -18.97 -1.80 21.30
C LEU A 239 -17.94 -2.69 21.99
N PRO A 240 -17.38 -2.33 23.16
CA PRO A 240 -16.38 -3.16 23.84
C PRO A 240 -16.88 -4.57 24.14
N LEU A 241 -15.98 -5.57 24.10
CA LEU A 241 -16.33 -6.98 24.27
C LEU A 241 -17.06 -7.29 25.59
N ALA A 242 -16.70 -6.58 26.65
CA ALA A 242 -17.34 -6.69 27.96
C ALA A 242 -18.80 -6.21 27.97
N GLN A 243 -19.19 -5.35 27.01
CA GLN A 243 -20.53 -4.77 26.88
C GLN A 243 -21.39 -5.47 25.82
N ARG A 244 -20.84 -6.41 25.05
CA ARG A 244 -21.59 -7.17 24.04
C ARG A 244 -22.47 -8.23 24.68
N SER A 245 -23.67 -8.43 24.13
CA SER A 245 -24.49 -9.59 24.47
C SER A 245 -23.81 -10.87 23.98
N GLU A 246 -23.92 -11.96 24.75
CA GLU A 246 -23.35 -13.27 24.37
C GLU A 246 -24.04 -13.84 23.10
N HIS A 247 -25.35 -13.64 23.01
CA HIS A 247 -26.21 -14.16 21.94
C HIS A 247 -26.90 -13.04 21.16
N LYS A 248 -27.51 -13.42 20.03
CA LYS A 248 -28.32 -12.56 19.16
C LYS A 248 -29.27 -11.68 19.98
N ILE A 249 -29.21 -10.36 19.78
CA ILE A 249 -30.10 -9.42 20.47
C ILE A 249 -31.56 -9.74 20.07
N PRO A 250 -32.47 -9.99 21.03
CA PRO A 250 -33.85 -10.38 20.74
C PRO A 250 -34.61 -9.22 20.08
N SER A 251 -35.59 -9.57 19.24
CA SER A 251 -36.41 -8.59 18.50
C SER A 251 -37.68 -8.15 19.24
N SER A 252 -38.01 -8.74 20.39
CA SER A 252 -39.19 -8.42 21.20
C SER A 252 -38.78 -8.01 22.62
N ALA A 253 -39.48 -7.02 23.18
CA ALA A 253 -39.32 -6.54 24.56
C ALA A 253 -39.95 -7.51 25.60
N SER A 254 -39.88 -8.82 25.35
CA SER A 254 -40.48 -9.84 26.19
C SER A 254 -39.40 -10.51 27.03
N GLY A 255 -39.02 -9.86 28.14
CA GLY A 255 -38.12 -10.43 29.14
C GLY A 255 -37.51 -9.35 30.03
N ASP A 256 -37.68 -9.51 31.34
CA ASP A 256 -37.09 -8.69 32.40
C ASP A 256 -35.55 -8.68 32.29
N ASN A 257 -35.01 -7.68 31.60
CA ASN A 257 -33.57 -7.52 31.40
C ASN A 257 -33.03 -6.53 32.44
N SER A 258 -32.83 -7.02 33.66
CA SER A 258 -32.24 -6.30 34.80
C SER A 258 -30.74 -6.01 34.67
N LYS A 259 -30.16 -6.06 33.46
CA LYS A 259 -28.79 -5.60 33.20
C LYS A 259 -28.82 -4.32 32.36
N PRO A 260 -28.36 -3.18 32.91
CA PRO A 260 -28.17 -1.98 32.11
C PRO A 260 -26.89 -2.15 31.32
N SER A 261 -26.97 -2.41 30.03
CA SER A 261 -25.78 -2.36 29.18
C SER A 261 -26.17 -2.13 27.73
N THR A 262 -25.98 -0.87 27.29
CA THR A 262 -25.81 -0.40 25.90
C THR A 262 -26.89 -0.68 24.85
N LEU A 263 -27.92 -1.48 25.16
CA LEU A 263 -29.00 -1.87 24.26
C LEU A 263 -30.35 -1.62 24.93
N CYS A 264 -30.97 -0.49 24.64
CA CYS A 264 -32.30 -0.17 25.16
C CYS A 264 -33.36 -0.62 24.14
N LEU A 265 -34.22 -1.55 24.55
CA LEU A 265 -35.46 -1.93 23.86
C LEU A 265 -36.62 -1.25 24.58
N ASP A 266 -37.08 -0.12 24.06
CA ASP A 266 -38.13 0.70 24.69
C ASP A 266 -39.50 0.50 24.02
N GLY A 267 -39.82 -0.72 23.58
CA GLY A 267 -41.08 -1.00 22.87
C GLY A 267 -41.27 -0.25 21.54
N SER A 268 -40.40 0.70 21.20
CA SER A 268 -40.47 1.57 20.03
C SER A 268 -39.27 1.41 19.09
N GLY A 269 -38.12 0.93 19.59
CA GLY A 269 -36.95 0.64 18.76
C GLY A 269 -35.78 -0.02 19.49
N LEU A 270 -34.67 -0.18 18.77
CA LEU A 270 -33.37 -0.62 19.30
C LEU A 270 -32.43 0.58 19.35
N THR A 271 -32.01 0.99 20.55
CA THR A 271 -30.97 2.01 20.74
C THR A 271 -29.65 1.33 21.07
N ILE A 272 -28.58 1.67 20.33
CA ILE A 272 -27.23 1.13 20.53
C ILE A 272 -26.30 2.27 20.94
N HIS A 273 -25.67 2.15 22.09
CA HIS A 273 -24.63 3.07 22.54
C HIS A 273 -23.25 2.50 22.19
N LEU A 274 -22.47 3.27 21.43
CA LEU A 274 -21.12 2.90 20.98
C LEU A 274 -20.08 3.82 21.60
N GLU A 275 -18.88 3.29 21.80
CA GLU A 275 -17.71 4.04 22.24
C GLU A 275 -16.82 4.42 21.06
N SER A 276 -16.11 5.54 21.16
CA SER A 276 -15.14 5.95 20.15
C SER A 276 -13.91 5.03 20.16
N VAL A 277 -13.42 4.68 18.97
CA VAL A 277 -12.14 3.99 18.82
C VAL A 277 -10.99 4.98 19.11
N PRO A 278 -9.99 4.62 19.92
CA PRO A 278 -8.85 5.49 20.20
C PRO A 278 -8.11 5.93 18.93
N LYS A 279 -7.53 7.14 18.95
CA LYS A 279 -6.77 7.68 17.82
C LYS A 279 -5.39 7.03 17.70
N LEU A 280 -5.24 6.08 16.78
CA LEU A 280 -4.00 5.28 16.65
C LEU A 280 -2.91 5.89 15.78
N LEU A 281 -3.23 6.88 14.95
CA LEU A 281 -2.24 7.47 14.03
C LEU A 281 -1.12 8.25 14.76
N PRO A 282 -1.41 9.05 15.81
CA PRO A 282 -0.36 9.68 16.60
C PRO A 282 0.66 8.70 17.20
N PRO A 283 0.27 7.64 17.97
CA PRO A 283 1.25 6.70 18.49
C PRO A 283 1.93 5.88 17.38
N LEU A 284 1.25 5.57 16.27
CA LEU A 284 1.87 4.95 15.10
C LEU A 284 3.05 5.77 14.56
N ILE A 285 2.86 7.07 14.36
CA ILE A 285 3.88 7.98 13.79
C ILE A 285 5.00 8.25 14.80
N LEU A 286 4.63 8.51 16.05
CA LEU A 286 5.55 9.04 17.05
C LEU A 286 6.30 7.95 17.81
N LYS A 287 5.72 6.74 17.92
CA LYS A 287 6.25 5.64 18.72
C LYS A 287 6.45 4.37 17.88
N TRP A 288 5.37 3.71 17.44
CA TRP A 288 5.40 2.33 16.92
C TRP A 288 6.20 2.20 15.61
N ALA A 289 5.95 3.11 14.67
CA ALA A 289 6.61 3.18 13.37
C ALA A 289 7.37 4.51 13.20
N SER A 290 8.08 4.93 14.24
CA SER A 290 8.93 6.14 14.27
C SER A 290 10.10 6.02 13.28
N GLY A 291 9.82 6.23 12.00
CA GLY A 291 10.78 6.16 10.89
C GLY A 291 10.09 5.89 9.56
N ALA A 292 8.81 5.51 9.61
CA ALA A 292 8.01 5.23 8.44
C ALA A 292 7.46 6.50 7.80
N PHE A 293 7.32 6.46 6.49
CA PHE A 293 6.49 7.40 5.76
C PHE A 293 5.01 6.97 5.85
N VAL A 294 4.21 7.69 6.64
CA VAL A 294 2.80 7.36 6.91
C VAL A 294 1.86 8.18 6.04
N VAL A 295 1.15 7.48 5.16
CA VAL A 295 0.12 7.97 4.26
C VAL A 295 -1.25 7.48 4.77
N SER A 296 -2.16 8.40 5.05
CA SER A 296 -3.55 8.07 5.40
C SER A 296 -4.53 8.56 4.34
N PHE A 297 -5.77 8.12 4.46
CA PHE A 297 -6.84 8.43 3.52
C PHE A 297 -7.96 9.18 4.21
N LYS A 298 -8.56 10.12 3.48
CA LYS A 298 -9.82 10.75 3.88
C LYS A 298 -10.78 10.74 2.71
N LEU A 299 -12.02 10.36 3.01
CA LEU A 299 -13.14 10.32 2.10
C LEU A 299 -14.21 11.24 2.66
N GLU A 300 -14.72 12.14 1.84
CA GLU A 300 -15.83 13.04 2.14
C GLU A 300 -16.65 13.26 0.86
N THR A 301 -17.78 13.96 0.95
CA THR A 301 -18.61 14.32 -0.21
C THR A 301 -18.37 15.76 -0.67
N ASP A 302 -17.96 16.66 0.24
CA ASP A 302 -17.63 18.05 -0.08
C ASP A 302 -16.11 18.30 -0.12
N ARG A 303 -15.64 18.92 -1.20
CA ARG A 303 -14.20 19.18 -1.44
C ARG A 303 -13.59 20.16 -0.42
N SER A 304 -14.30 21.24 -0.11
CA SER A 304 -13.76 22.30 0.75
C SER A 304 -13.61 21.77 2.18
N HIS A 305 -14.61 21.03 2.65
CA HIS A 305 -14.57 20.31 3.91
C HIS A 305 -13.46 19.25 3.92
N LEU A 306 -13.38 18.42 2.87
CA LEU A 306 -12.34 17.39 2.71
C LEU A 306 -10.93 17.95 2.88
N LEU A 307 -10.61 19.03 2.15
CA LEU A 307 -9.29 19.65 2.20
C LEU A 307 -9.03 20.27 3.57
N SER A 308 -10.03 20.93 4.18
CA SER A 308 -9.90 21.48 5.54
C SER A 308 -9.62 20.40 6.58
N VAL A 309 -10.31 19.26 6.50
CA VAL A 309 -10.11 18.11 7.40
C VAL A 309 -8.73 17.49 7.18
N ALA A 310 -8.31 17.31 5.92
CA ALA A 310 -7.00 16.80 5.59
C ALA A 310 -5.87 17.70 6.15
N GLU A 311 -6.00 19.01 6.01
CA GLU A 311 -5.04 19.97 6.57
C GLU A 311 -4.99 19.91 8.10
N SER A 312 -6.14 19.84 8.76
CA SER A 312 -6.20 19.70 10.21
C SER A 312 -5.51 18.42 10.70
N ARG A 313 -5.68 17.28 10.00
CA ARG A 313 -5.00 16.02 10.34
C ARG A 313 -3.49 16.10 10.19
N ILE A 314 -3.00 16.81 9.17
CA ILE A 314 -1.56 17.07 9.00
C ILE A 314 -1.03 17.94 10.15
N VAL A 315 -1.73 19.00 10.54
CA VAL A 315 -1.35 19.88 11.66
C VAL A 315 -1.30 19.14 12.98
N ASN A 316 -2.28 18.25 13.22
CA ASN A 316 -2.35 17.44 14.44
C ASN A 316 -1.38 16.25 14.46
N ALA A 317 -0.43 16.18 13.51
CA ALA A 317 0.52 15.10 13.35
C ALA A 317 -0.13 13.70 13.27
N GLU A 318 -1.36 13.64 12.75
CA GLU A 318 -2.08 12.38 12.54
C GLU A 318 -1.66 11.72 11.22
N SER A 319 -0.85 12.37 10.36
CA SER A 319 -0.31 11.81 9.11
C SER A 319 0.87 12.63 8.58
N HIS A 320 1.75 11.99 7.80
CA HIS A 320 2.77 12.71 7.04
C HIS A 320 2.22 13.25 5.71
N LEU A 321 1.29 12.50 5.12
CA LEU A 321 0.54 12.87 3.92
C LEU A 321 -0.87 12.29 4.02
N VAL A 322 -1.87 13.08 3.65
CA VAL A 322 -3.27 12.64 3.54
C VAL A 322 -3.63 12.59 2.06
N VAL A 323 -4.13 11.44 1.61
CA VAL A 323 -4.78 11.30 0.29
C VAL A 323 -6.27 11.55 0.49
N ALA A 324 -6.71 12.71 0.02
CA ALA A 324 -8.07 13.21 0.10
C ALA A 324 -8.83 12.90 -1.19
N ASN A 325 -9.96 12.20 -1.07
CA ASN A 325 -10.80 11.82 -2.20
C ASN A 325 -12.24 12.24 -1.93
N GLN A 326 -12.93 12.74 -2.95
CA GLN A 326 -14.38 12.85 -2.89
C GLN A 326 -15.01 11.52 -3.29
N LEU A 327 -16.15 11.17 -2.69
CA LEU A 327 -16.81 9.90 -2.96
C LEU A 327 -17.11 9.75 -4.44
N GLU A 328 -17.68 10.76 -5.08
CA GLU A 328 -18.15 10.72 -6.47
C GLU A 328 -17.01 10.54 -7.47
N THR A 329 -15.87 11.20 -7.24
CA THR A 329 -14.72 11.23 -8.16
C THR A 329 -13.55 10.34 -7.73
N ARG A 330 -13.77 9.44 -6.76
CA ARG A 330 -12.73 8.61 -6.13
C ARG A 330 -11.94 7.69 -7.07
N PHE A 331 -12.38 7.49 -8.31
CA PHE A 331 -11.66 6.73 -9.34
C PHE A 331 -11.03 7.61 -10.42
N GLU A 332 -11.33 8.91 -10.41
CA GLU A 332 -10.91 9.88 -11.42
C GLU A 332 -9.84 10.83 -10.90
N GLU A 333 -9.89 11.20 -9.62
CA GLU A 333 -8.94 12.14 -9.04
C GLU A 333 -8.71 11.93 -7.53
N VAL A 334 -7.56 12.44 -7.07
CA VAL A 334 -7.20 12.56 -5.66
C VAL A 334 -6.45 13.86 -5.38
N TRP A 335 -6.51 14.32 -4.14
CA TRP A 335 -5.69 15.41 -3.62
C TRP A 335 -4.69 14.88 -2.60
N LEU A 336 -3.42 15.21 -2.74
CA LEU A 336 -2.38 14.95 -1.74
C LEU A 336 -2.21 16.21 -0.88
N VAL A 337 -2.36 16.07 0.43
CA VAL A 337 -2.22 17.17 1.38
C VAL A 337 -1.09 16.85 2.36
N HIS A 338 -0.07 17.70 2.44
CA HIS A 338 1.10 17.44 3.30
C HIS A 338 1.91 18.70 3.65
N ARG A 339 2.84 18.58 4.62
CA ARG A 339 3.80 19.62 5.05
C ARG A 339 5.27 19.15 4.99
N LEU A 340 5.56 18.23 4.07
CA LEU A 340 6.87 17.53 3.98
C LEU A 340 8.06 18.42 3.59
N CYS A 341 7.82 19.49 2.83
CA CYS A 341 8.87 20.43 2.41
C CYS A 341 9.07 21.55 3.45
N ASP A 342 7.96 22.04 4.01
CA ASP A 342 7.91 23.15 4.96
C ASP A 342 6.85 22.85 6.06
N PRO A 343 7.24 22.73 7.34
CA PRO A 343 6.33 22.48 8.46
C PRO A 343 5.26 23.56 8.68
N GLN A 344 5.47 24.78 8.19
CA GLN A 344 4.53 25.90 8.35
C GLN A 344 3.55 26.01 7.18
N LYS A 345 3.85 25.39 6.03
CA LYS A 345 3.07 25.55 4.81
C LYS A 345 2.48 24.24 4.34
N CYS A 346 1.15 24.18 4.30
CA CYS A 346 0.47 23.05 3.67
C CYS A 346 0.58 23.12 2.15
N VAL A 347 0.93 21.98 1.56
CA VAL A 347 0.97 21.75 0.12
C VAL A 347 -0.24 20.90 -0.25
N ARG A 348 -0.91 21.28 -1.34
CA ARG A 348 -1.98 20.52 -1.97
C ARG A 348 -1.55 20.18 -3.38
N GLU A 349 -1.41 18.89 -3.70
CA GLU A 349 -1.12 18.41 -5.04
C GLU A 349 -2.37 17.70 -5.58
N HIS A 350 -2.81 18.02 -6.81
CA HIS A 350 -3.94 17.37 -7.45
C HIS A 350 -3.43 16.35 -8.45
N ILE A 351 -3.95 15.12 -8.39
CA ILE A 351 -3.70 14.06 -9.36
C ILE A 351 -5.02 13.71 -9.99
N GLN A 352 -5.08 13.78 -11.31
CA GLN A 352 -6.26 13.48 -12.10
C GLN A 352 -5.88 12.49 -13.20
N VAL A 353 -6.74 11.48 -13.41
CA VAL A 353 -6.61 10.55 -14.52
C VAL A 353 -6.74 11.35 -15.83
N PRO A 354 -5.77 11.24 -16.76
CA PRO A 354 -5.88 11.89 -18.06
C PRO A 354 -7.13 11.41 -18.79
N LYS A 355 -7.87 12.33 -19.41
CA LYS A 355 -8.97 11.97 -20.30
C LYS A 355 -8.40 11.13 -21.44
N SER A 356 -8.93 9.93 -21.61
CA SER A 356 -8.50 9.02 -22.68
C SER A 356 -8.97 9.57 -24.02
N ASN A 357 -8.05 9.73 -24.98
CA ASN A 357 -8.42 9.83 -26.39
C ASN A 357 -8.67 8.41 -26.94
N GLU A 358 -9.50 8.29 -27.99
CA GLU A 358 -9.76 7.00 -28.63
C GLU A 358 -8.45 6.27 -28.98
N GLY A 359 -8.27 5.04 -28.47
CA GLY A 359 -7.11 4.18 -28.75
C GLY A 359 -5.96 4.20 -27.74
N GLN A 360 -6.02 4.97 -26.66
CA GLN A 360 -5.01 4.93 -25.58
C GLN A 360 -5.35 3.93 -24.47
N THR A 361 -4.33 3.25 -23.92
CA THR A 361 -4.45 2.43 -22.71
C THR A 361 -4.93 3.29 -21.54
N THR A 362 -6.04 2.88 -20.92
CA THR A 362 -6.58 3.53 -19.71
C THR A 362 -5.60 3.39 -18.56
N VAL A 363 -5.09 4.53 -18.08
CA VAL A 363 -4.23 4.62 -16.89
C VAL A 363 -5.12 4.58 -15.65
N GLU A 364 -4.83 3.69 -14.70
CA GLU A 364 -5.52 3.67 -13.41
C GLU A 364 -5.01 4.80 -12.50
N LEU A 365 -5.90 5.42 -11.72
CA LEU A 365 -5.54 6.47 -10.77
C LEU A 365 -4.47 6.01 -9.77
N GLU A 366 -4.53 4.75 -9.32
CA GLU A 366 -3.54 4.19 -8.41
C GLU A 366 -2.13 4.10 -9.01
N GLU A 367 -1.98 3.99 -10.33
CA GLU A 367 -0.67 4.04 -10.98
C GLU A 367 -0.01 5.40 -10.72
N LEU A 368 -0.73 6.49 -11.04
CA LEU A 368 -0.27 7.86 -10.87
C LEU A 368 -0.03 8.18 -9.39
N LEU A 369 -0.97 7.79 -8.53
CA LEU A 369 -0.88 8.00 -7.09
C LEU A 369 0.35 7.30 -6.51
N VAL A 370 0.53 6.00 -6.78
CA VAL A 370 1.64 5.25 -6.20
C VAL A 370 2.97 5.73 -6.76
N SER A 371 3.09 6.02 -8.06
CA SER A 371 4.30 6.62 -8.62
C SER A 371 4.67 7.91 -7.89
N ARG A 372 3.71 8.81 -7.66
CA ARG A 372 3.97 10.05 -6.94
C ARG A 372 4.38 9.82 -5.48
N LEU A 373 3.72 8.91 -4.77
CA LEU A 373 4.07 8.56 -3.39
C LEU A 373 5.47 7.94 -3.29
N VAL A 374 5.86 7.13 -4.27
CA VAL A 374 7.21 6.53 -4.34
C VAL A 374 8.27 7.61 -4.53
N GLU A 375 8.05 8.58 -5.43
CA GLU A 375 8.95 9.73 -5.61
C GLU A 375 9.12 10.52 -4.31
N ILE A 376 8.01 10.84 -3.64
CA ILE A 376 8.02 11.55 -2.36
C ILE A 376 8.82 10.75 -1.33
N HIS A 377 8.53 9.46 -1.15
CA HIS A 377 9.22 8.60 -0.19
C HIS A 377 10.73 8.50 -0.46
N GLN A 378 11.14 8.37 -1.73
CA GLN A 378 12.54 8.36 -2.12
C GLN A 378 13.23 9.70 -1.85
N SER A 379 12.55 10.83 -2.10
CA SER A 379 13.10 12.17 -1.84
C SER A 379 13.36 12.41 -0.35
N LEU A 380 12.48 11.89 0.52
CA LEU A 380 12.65 11.97 1.98
C LEU A 380 13.93 11.25 2.44
N HIS A 381 14.34 10.19 1.74
CA HIS A 381 15.60 9.49 2.00
C HIS A 381 16.83 10.33 1.62
N LEU A 382 16.77 11.02 0.48
CA LEU A 382 17.89 11.82 -0.05
C LEU A 382 18.13 13.09 0.78
N MET A 383 17.08 13.71 1.33
CA MET A 383 17.21 14.87 2.23
C MET A 383 17.92 14.55 3.56
N VAL A 384 18.09 13.27 3.91
CA VAL A 384 18.75 12.82 5.15
C VAL A 384 20.24 12.56 4.95
N LEU A 385 20.74 12.53 3.72
CA LEU A 385 22.17 12.47 3.44
C LEU A 385 22.78 13.87 3.68
N PRO A 386 23.90 13.99 4.43
CA PRO A 386 24.55 15.29 4.59
C PRO A 386 24.91 15.81 3.20
N ARG A 387 24.40 17.00 2.84
CA ARG A 387 24.90 17.75 1.70
C ARG A 387 26.41 17.86 1.89
N GLN A 388 27.19 17.08 1.14
CA GLN A 388 28.61 17.35 1.02
C GLN A 388 28.69 18.79 0.52
N LYS A 389 29.21 19.69 1.37
CA LYS A 389 29.51 21.05 0.98
C LYS A 389 30.35 20.94 -0.29
N HIS A 390 29.76 21.29 -1.43
CA HIS A 390 30.54 21.61 -2.60
C HIS A 390 31.41 22.78 -2.18
N ASN A 391 32.68 22.49 -1.87
CA ASN A 391 33.71 23.50 -1.77
C ASN A 391 33.73 24.19 -3.13
N ARG A 392 33.06 25.36 -3.21
CA ARG A 392 33.38 26.34 -4.22
C ARG A 392 34.84 26.68 -3.98
N PHE A 393 35.72 26.11 -4.79
CA PHE A 393 37.08 26.61 -4.96
C PHE A 393 36.97 28.06 -5.46
N ARG A 394 36.95 28.98 -4.51
CA ARG A 394 37.08 30.41 -4.78
C ARG A 394 38.58 30.64 -4.95
N MET A 395 39.07 30.57 -6.19
CA MET A 395 40.43 31.04 -6.51
C MET A 395 40.54 32.50 -6.06
N HIS A 396 41.19 32.75 -4.93
CA HIS A 396 41.72 34.05 -4.59
C HIS A 396 43.08 34.16 -5.26
N ARG A 397 43.14 34.90 -6.38
CA ARG A 397 44.38 35.44 -6.90
C ARG A 397 44.90 36.46 -5.90
N THR A 398 45.85 36.06 -5.06
CA THR A 398 46.72 37.00 -4.35
C THR A 398 47.82 37.44 -5.31
N HIS A 399 47.67 38.63 -5.88
CA HIS A 399 48.78 39.33 -6.52
C HIS A 399 49.71 39.84 -5.40
N ARG A 400 50.88 39.20 -5.24
CA ARG A 400 52.04 39.83 -4.61
C ARG A 400 52.75 40.67 -5.66
N VAL A 401 52.79 41.98 -5.42
CA VAL A 401 53.63 42.93 -6.11
C VAL A 401 55.06 42.74 -5.58
N THR A 402 55.99 42.45 -6.47
CA THR A 402 57.43 42.62 -6.24
C THR A 402 57.95 43.54 -7.33
N GLU A 403 58.28 44.76 -6.94
CA GLU A 403 59.11 45.69 -7.71
C GLU A 403 60.53 45.14 -7.78
N VAL A 404 61.06 44.95 -8.99
CA VAL A 404 62.49 45.08 -9.27
C VAL A 404 62.65 45.74 -10.64
N ALA A 405 63.47 46.79 -10.65
CA ALA A 405 63.77 47.66 -11.78
C ALA A 405 64.53 46.96 -12.93
N GLY A 406 64.34 47.44 -14.16
CA GLY A 406 65.21 47.07 -15.29
C GLY A 406 64.73 47.45 -16.69
N ARG A 407 65.07 48.68 -17.10
CA ARG A 407 65.40 49.16 -18.47
C ARG A 407 64.79 48.52 -19.74
N ALA A 408 64.27 49.45 -20.55
CA ALA A 408 64.52 49.68 -21.99
C ALA A 408 63.58 49.08 -23.07
N THR A 409 63.06 50.02 -23.89
CA THR A 409 62.77 49.97 -25.34
C THR A 409 61.78 48.92 -25.87
N ALA A 410 60.94 49.13 -26.87
CA ALA A 410 60.42 50.24 -27.67
C ALA A 410 59.42 49.57 -28.64
N ALA A 411 58.35 50.29 -29.03
CA ALA A 411 57.67 50.16 -30.33
C ALA A 411 56.83 48.84 -30.53
N LEU A 412 55.69 48.74 -31.22
CA LEU A 412 54.92 49.57 -32.14
C LEU A 412 53.46 49.04 -32.15
N GLN A 413 52.53 49.98 -32.30
CA GLN A 413 51.32 49.96 -33.14
C GLN A 413 50.24 48.86 -32.99
N SER A 414 49.09 49.39 -32.60
CA SER A 414 47.70 49.06 -32.90
C SER A 414 47.39 49.16 -34.42
N PRO A 415 46.13 49.15 -34.92
CA PRO A 415 44.84 49.01 -34.23
C PRO A 415 43.77 48.16 -34.98
N ASP A 416 42.60 47.98 -34.31
CA ASP A 416 41.21 48.19 -34.81
C ASP A 416 40.71 47.43 -36.07
N LYS A 417 39.41 47.12 -36.28
CA LYS A 417 38.14 47.31 -35.56
C LYS A 417 37.08 46.46 -36.29
N LYS A 418 36.18 45.88 -35.49
CA LYS A 418 34.69 45.92 -35.61
C LYS A 418 33.97 45.72 -36.95
N ASN A 419 33.00 44.79 -36.90
CA ASN A 419 31.54 44.97 -37.04
C ASN A 419 30.80 44.11 -38.08
N ALA A 420 29.67 43.57 -37.58
CA ALA A 420 28.37 43.35 -38.22
C ALA A 420 28.08 42.05 -39.03
N LYS A 421 27.45 41.09 -38.33
CA LYS A 421 26.17 40.36 -38.61
C LYS A 421 25.25 40.89 -39.75
N PRO A 422 24.16 40.18 -40.13
CA PRO A 422 24.01 38.79 -40.61
C PRO A 422 23.02 38.70 -41.82
N CYS A 423 22.83 37.53 -42.44
CA CYS A 423 21.64 37.04 -43.20
C CYS A 423 22.07 35.70 -43.83
N GLY A 424 21.35 34.58 -43.79
CA GLY A 424 19.94 34.37 -44.10
C GLY A 424 19.84 33.85 -45.54
N GLY A 425 19.48 32.57 -45.73
CA GLY A 425 19.22 32.02 -47.07
C GLY A 425 19.38 30.51 -47.21
N ASP A 426 18.24 29.83 -47.23
CA ASP A 426 17.80 28.76 -48.15
C ASP A 426 18.74 27.65 -48.63
N GLY A 427 18.22 26.42 -48.64
CA GLY A 427 18.87 25.30 -49.31
C GLY A 427 18.15 23.95 -49.17
N VAL A 428 17.06 23.81 -49.92
CA VAL A 428 16.35 22.55 -50.21
C VAL A 428 17.27 21.52 -50.88
N ASN A 429 17.22 20.24 -50.49
CA ASN A 429 16.92 19.03 -51.31
C ASN A 429 17.64 17.72 -50.93
N LYS A 430 16.89 16.62 -51.16
CA LYS A 430 17.29 15.26 -51.58
C LYS A 430 17.71 14.18 -50.55
N VAL A 431 16.71 13.34 -50.28
CA VAL A 431 16.68 11.86 -50.47
C VAL A 431 17.92 11.24 -51.12
N VAL A 432 18.50 10.20 -50.50
CA VAL A 432 18.88 8.88 -51.08
C VAL A 432 19.08 7.89 -49.91
N GLY A 433 18.43 6.73 -49.96
CA GLY A 433 18.76 5.56 -49.13
C GLY A 433 19.67 4.59 -49.88
N PHE A 434 20.30 3.65 -49.18
CA PHE A 434 20.56 2.28 -49.66
C PHE A 434 21.26 1.43 -48.58
N ASP A 435 20.81 0.16 -48.53
CA ASP A 435 21.51 -1.11 -48.24
C ASP A 435 22.35 -1.29 -46.97
N ALA A 436 22.20 -2.32 -46.13
CA ALA A 436 21.86 -3.75 -46.25
C ALA A 436 23.09 -4.63 -45.92
N LEU A 437 22.91 -5.40 -44.83
CA LEU A 437 23.46 -6.75 -44.55
C LEU A 437 24.97 -6.89 -44.26
N PRO A 438 25.44 -8.05 -43.70
CA PRO A 438 24.76 -9.23 -43.14
C PRO A 438 25.27 -9.57 -41.69
N THR A 439 24.97 -10.63 -40.93
CA THR A 439 24.74 -12.07 -41.20
C THR A 439 24.37 -12.79 -39.88
N LYS A 440 23.43 -13.76 -39.95
CA LYS A 440 23.35 -15.09 -39.28
C LYS A 440 23.67 -15.24 -37.76
N LEU A 441 22.75 -15.86 -37.00
CA LEU A 441 22.85 -17.25 -36.53
C LEU A 441 21.58 -17.77 -35.78
N ASN A 442 21.09 -18.93 -36.25
CA ASN A 442 20.50 -20.10 -35.57
C ASN A 442 19.37 -20.06 -34.52
N LYS A 443 18.26 -20.73 -34.90
CA LYS A 443 17.60 -21.92 -34.32
C LYS A 443 17.33 -21.99 -32.80
N GLY A 444 16.07 -22.23 -32.46
CA GLY A 444 15.64 -22.88 -31.20
C GLY A 444 14.23 -22.49 -30.80
N LEU A 445 13.22 -23.17 -31.34
CA LEU A 445 11.87 -23.22 -30.79
C LEU A 445 11.92 -24.21 -29.62
N ASP A 446 11.75 -23.73 -28.39
CA ASP A 446 11.48 -24.59 -27.24
C ASP A 446 10.08 -24.28 -26.71
N GLU A 447 9.25 -25.32 -26.73
CA GLU A 447 7.97 -25.42 -26.04
C GLU A 447 8.18 -25.17 -24.54
N VAL A 448 7.44 -24.22 -23.98
CA VAL A 448 7.39 -24.02 -22.53
C VAL A 448 6.33 -24.96 -21.95
N THR A 449 6.74 -26.18 -21.64
CA THR A 449 5.94 -27.11 -20.83
C THR A 449 6.09 -26.72 -19.36
N VAL A 450 5.02 -26.16 -18.77
CA VAL A 450 4.96 -25.91 -17.31
C VAL A 450 4.61 -27.23 -16.61
N ALA A 451 5.62 -27.97 -16.18
CA ALA A 451 5.42 -29.12 -15.30
C ALA A 451 5.19 -28.63 -13.86
N VAL A 452 3.99 -28.88 -13.33
CA VAL A 452 3.69 -28.73 -11.90
C VAL A 452 4.18 -30.00 -11.21
N SER A 453 5.27 -29.93 -10.45
CA SER A 453 5.72 -31.04 -9.61
C SER A 453 4.83 -31.14 -8.37
N VAL A 454 4.05 -32.21 -8.27
CA VAL A 454 3.46 -32.67 -7.01
C VAL A 454 4.61 -33.24 -6.17
N VAL A 455 4.92 -32.60 -5.05
CA VAL A 455 5.84 -33.16 -4.05
C VAL A 455 5.00 -34.01 -3.10
N ASP A 456 5.16 -35.31 -3.21
CA ASP A 456 4.60 -36.32 -2.31
C ASP A 456 5.57 -36.49 -1.13
N ASP A 457 5.16 -36.06 0.06
CA ASP A 457 6.01 -36.01 1.25
C ASP A 457 5.72 -37.25 2.12
N THR A 458 6.24 -38.40 1.69
CA THR A 458 6.24 -39.62 2.52
C THR A 458 7.46 -39.64 3.43
N HIS A 459 7.31 -39.24 4.69
CA HIS A 459 8.23 -39.67 5.75
C HIS A 459 7.54 -40.36 6.93
N ARG A 460 7.66 -41.68 6.85
CA ARG A 460 7.45 -42.73 7.85
C ARG A 460 8.16 -42.41 9.17
N LYS A 461 7.43 -42.28 10.28
CA LYS A 461 7.94 -42.53 11.64
C LYS A 461 7.09 -43.59 12.33
N THR A 462 7.73 -44.73 12.54
CA THR A 462 7.30 -45.86 13.33
C THR A 462 7.13 -45.49 14.81
N ARG A 463 5.95 -45.74 15.39
CA ARG A 463 5.81 -46.09 16.81
C ARG A 463 4.75 -47.18 16.96
N LYS A 464 5.21 -48.34 17.43
CA LYS A 464 4.39 -49.45 17.92
C LYS A 464 3.65 -48.99 19.18
N HIS A 465 2.34 -49.23 19.27
CA HIS A 465 1.69 -49.67 20.51
C HIS A 465 0.42 -50.46 20.18
N GLY A 466 0.13 -51.41 21.08
CA GLY A 466 -0.73 -52.57 20.91
C GLY A 466 -2.17 -52.27 20.52
N LEU A 467 -2.67 -53.18 19.68
CA LEU A 467 -4.08 -53.46 19.44
C LEU A 467 -4.63 -54.21 20.67
N GLU A 468 -5.75 -53.74 21.23
CA GLU A 468 -6.74 -54.62 21.85
C GLU A 468 -8.09 -54.35 21.18
N GLN A 469 -8.74 -55.45 20.80
CA GLN A 469 -9.99 -55.55 20.04
C GLN A 469 -11.22 -55.39 20.96
N ALA A 470 -12.30 -54.81 20.42
CA ALA A 470 -13.70 -55.26 20.58
C ALA A 470 -14.62 -54.23 19.87
N THR A 471 -15.09 -54.48 18.65
CA THR A 471 -16.43 -55.05 18.32
C THR A 471 -17.61 -54.33 18.96
N GLY A 472 -18.52 -53.76 18.15
CA GLY A 472 -19.86 -53.40 18.64
C GLY A 472 -20.69 -52.41 17.82
N THR A 473 -21.22 -52.89 16.69
CA THR A 473 -22.64 -52.78 16.26
C THR A 473 -23.36 -51.43 16.08
N VAL A 474 -23.98 -51.34 14.91
CA VAL A 474 -25.02 -50.40 14.43
C VAL A 474 -26.39 -50.65 15.09
N ALA A 475 -27.27 -49.63 15.01
CA ALA A 475 -28.71 -49.53 15.34
C ALA A 475 -28.96 -48.75 16.64
N THR A 476 -29.80 -47.71 16.70
CA THR A 476 -30.97 -47.28 15.90
C THR A 476 -31.03 -45.76 15.80
#